data_AF-A0A5K4F8V1-F1
#
_entry.id   AF-A0A5K4F8V1-F1
#
_cell.length_a   1.000
_cell.length_b   1.000
_cell.length_c   1.000
_cell.angle_alpha   90.00
_cell.angle_beta   90.00
_cell.angle_gamma   90.00
#
_symmetry.space_group_name_H-M   'P 1'
#
loop_
_entity.id
_entity.type
_entity.pdbx_description
1 polymer ?
#
loop_
_entity_poly.entity_id
_entity_poly.type
_entity_poly.pdbx_seq_one_letter_code
_entity_poly.pdbx_strand_id
1 'polypeptide(L)'
;MHQNLHFSLKTTCSTPALGMGSGGAYSEVCATAMDMANPLTSVMDLMRRLPPQKINHTLVDVISLKPEHCEDILSSVDQPLKIARDVHADRDYLLCDYNRDGDSYRSPWSNTYDPPLEDGAMPSESLRKREIEINTAFDQYREMYYEGGISSVYLWDMDHGFAGVILIKKAGNAKLASGCWDSIHVIDVVERPSAKISLYKLTSTVMLWLQTQRESAGYFNLGGSLSRFSERELPLGDSGVPITTSHIVNIGRMVEDVENSIRSTLNEVYFGTTKNIVDSLRSIVPASEEEKRRRLVQEVHTALQNKSQL
;
A
#
# COMPACT_ATOMS: atom_id res chain seq x y z
N MET A 1 -24.83 -24.37 8.04
CA MET A 1 -23.52 -25.06 7.94
C MET A 1 -22.60 -24.21 7.05
N HIS A 2 -22.21 -23.02 7.52
CA HIS A 2 -21.32 -22.11 6.77
C HIS A 2 -20.09 -21.84 7.64
N GLN A 3 -18.99 -22.54 7.35
CA GLN A 3 -17.67 -22.19 7.87
C GLN A 3 -17.09 -21.12 6.94
N ASN A 4 -17.05 -19.88 7.42
CA ASN A 4 -16.27 -18.81 6.81
C ASN A 4 -14.78 -19.05 7.15
N LEU A 5 -14.04 -19.66 6.23
CA LEU A 5 -12.59 -19.72 6.29
C LEU A 5 -12.03 -18.42 5.71
N HIS A 6 -11.59 -17.51 6.59
CA HIS A 6 -10.82 -16.32 6.23
C HIS A 6 -9.33 -16.60 6.49
N PHE A 7 -8.49 -16.44 5.48
CA PHE A 7 -7.03 -16.50 5.59
C PHE A 7 -6.40 -15.18 5.15
N SER A 8 -5.52 -14.64 5.99
CA SER A 8 -4.57 -13.57 5.66
C SER A 8 -3.18 -14.22 5.57
N LEU A 9 -2.51 -14.09 4.42
CA LEU A 9 -1.18 -14.66 4.18
C LEU A 9 -0.15 -13.53 3.97
N LYS A 10 0.88 -13.51 4.81
CA LYS A 10 2.08 -12.69 4.64
C LYS A 10 3.11 -13.46 3.83
N THR A 11 3.58 -12.88 2.73
CA THR A 11 4.83 -13.29 2.06
C THR A 11 5.99 -12.49 2.66
N THR A 12 6.81 -13.12 3.50
CA THR A 12 8.15 -12.63 3.81
C THR A 12 9.06 -12.95 2.63
N CYS A 13 9.69 -11.92 2.07
CA CYS A 13 10.65 -12.03 0.97
C CYS A 13 11.83 -12.94 1.38
N SER A 14 12.12 -13.91 0.51
CA SER A 14 13.17 -14.91 0.62
C SER A 14 14.58 -14.33 0.46
N THR A 15 15.48 -14.64 1.40
CA THR A 15 16.94 -14.50 1.22
C THR A 15 17.48 -15.62 0.32
N PRO A 16 18.50 -15.35 -0.53
CA PRO A 16 19.04 -16.35 -1.44
C PRO A 16 20.03 -17.29 -0.73
N ALA A 17 19.97 -18.57 -1.11
CA ALA A 17 20.91 -19.60 -0.68
C ALA A 17 22.31 -19.33 -1.25
N LEU A 18 23.33 -19.31 -0.39
CA LEU A 18 24.74 -19.37 -0.77
C LEU A 18 25.44 -20.50 -0.03
N GLY A 19 26.27 -21.21 -0.79
CA GLY A 19 26.82 -22.53 -0.53
C GLY A 19 27.80 -22.65 0.64
N MET A 20 27.97 -23.91 1.03
CA MET A 20 28.87 -24.44 2.06
C MET A 20 30.33 -23.98 1.91
N GLY A 21 30.92 -23.55 3.02
CA GLY A 21 32.36 -23.35 3.19
C GLY A 21 32.73 -23.38 4.67
N SER A 22 33.48 -24.39 5.07
CA SER A 22 33.89 -24.75 6.42
C SER A 22 34.80 -23.73 7.11
N GLY A 23 34.52 -23.43 8.39
CA GLY A 23 35.52 -22.98 9.35
C GLY A 23 35.14 -21.75 10.19
N GLY A 24 34.92 -21.97 11.50
CA GLY A 24 35.12 -20.94 12.52
C GLY A 24 33.84 -20.31 13.10
N ALA A 25 33.74 -20.40 14.44
CA ALA A 25 32.80 -19.70 15.33
C ALA A 25 31.32 -20.11 15.27
N TYR A 26 30.94 -20.98 16.20
CA TYR A 26 29.61 -21.06 16.77
C TYR A 26 29.20 -19.67 17.31
N SER A 27 28.53 -18.87 16.48
CA SER A 27 27.62 -17.82 16.94
C SER A 27 26.20 -18.28 16.58
N GLU A 28 25.72 -19.22 17.39
CA GLU A 28 24.33 -19.63 17.43
C GLU A 28 23.45 -18.43 17.81
N VAL A 29 22.45 -18.20 16.97
CA VAL A 29 21.05 -17.98 17.40
C VAL A 29 20.83 -16.77 18.32
N CYS A 30 20.83 -15.58 17.73
CA CYS A 30 19.93 -14.51 18.16
C CYS A 30 19.63 -13.59 16.97
N ALA A 31 18.92 -14.13 15.98
CA ALA A 31 18.16 -13.31 15.07
C ALA A 31 17.10 -12.59 15.91
N THR A 32 17.46 -11.38 16.33
CA THR A 32 16.59 -10.30 16.81
C THR A 32 15.40 -10.79 17.61
N ALA A 33 15.54 -10.77 18.93
CA ALA A 33 14.42 -10.45 19.80
C ALA A 33 13.71 -9.23 19.19
N MET A 34 12.65 -9.49 18.43
CA MET A 34 11.68 -8.47 18.06
C MET A 34 11.29 -7.82 19.37
N ASP A 35 11.48 -6.52 19.43
CA ASP A 35 11.20 -5.66 20.55
C ASP A 35 9.71 -5.78 20.94
N MET A 36 9.37 -6.85 21.68
CA MET A 36 8.04 -7.10 22.24
C MET A 36 7.72 -6.11 23.37
N ALA A 37 8.61 -5.15 23.66
CA ALA A 37 8.42 -4.12 24.66
C ALA A 37 7.60 -2.92 24.15
N ASN A 38 7.41 -2.74 22.84
CA ASN A 38 6.59 -1.65 22.31
C ASN A 38 5.17 -2.15 21.96
N PRO A 39 4.13 -1.75 22.72
CA PRO A 39 2.73 -2.10 22.44
C PRO A 39 2.32 -1.79 21.00
N LEU A 40 2.86 -0.72 20.41
CA LEU A 40 2.56 -0.31 19.05
C LEU A 40 3.03 -1.34 18.02
N THR A 41 4.21 -1.94 18.22
CA THR A 41 4.72 -3.02 17.34
C THR A 41 3.78 -4.24 17.37
N SER A 42 3.26 -4.58 18.55
CA SER A 42 2.29 -5.66 18.68
C SER A 42 0.96 -5.34 18.00
N VAL A 43 0.48 -4.09 18.14
CA VAL A 43 -0.73 -3.62 17.43
C VAL A 43 -0.53 -3.71 15.92
N MET A 44 0.58 -3.21 15.39
CA MET A 44 0.89 -3.29 13.96
C MET A 44 1.04 -4.74 13.47
N ASP A 45 1.59 -5.66 14.27
CA ASP A 45 1.63 -7.08 13.90
C ASP A 45 0.24 -7.72 13.88
N LEU A 46 -0.60 -7.38 14.86
CA LEU A 46 -1.98 -7.84 14.95
C LEU A 46 -2.80 -7.37 13.73
N MET A 47 -2.72 -6.08 13.39
CA MET A 47 -3.43 -5.51 12.24
C MET A 47 -3.03 -6.17 10.91
N ARG A 48 -1.77 -6.59 10.77
CA ARG A 48 -1.32 -7.32 9.58
C ARG A 48 -1.76 -8.79 9.53
N ARG A 49 -2.34 -9.34 10.60
CA ARG A 49 -2.78 -10.75 10.67
C ARG A 49 -4.30 -10.89 10.59
N LEU A 50 -5.02 -9.91 11.12
CA LEU A 50 -6.47 -9.98 11.18
C LEU A 50 -7.10 -9.80 9.79
N PRO A 51 -8.32 -10.35 9.58
CA PRO A 51 -9.00 -10.24 8.30
C PRO A 51 -9.13 -8.77 7.91
N PRO A 52 -8.55 -8.38 6.78
CA PRO A 52 -8.44 -6.97 6.47
C PRO A 52 -9.87 -6.39 6.25
N GLN A 53 -10.87 -7.19 5.87
CA GLN A 53 -12.25 -6.74 5.61
C GLN A 53 -12.93 -6.15 6.85
N LYS A 54 -12.41 -6.48 8.04
CA LYS A 54 -12.93 -6.02 9.32
C LYS A 54 -12.07 -4.93 9.95
N ILE A 55 -11.12 -4.35 9.20
CA ILE A 55 -10.12 -3.41 9.72
C ILE A 55 -10.74 -2.27 10.54
N ASN A 56 -11.87 -1.70 10.11
CA ASN A 56 -12.55 -0.63 10.84
C ASN A 56 -13.04 -1.10 12.22
N HIS A 57 -13.63 -2.30 12.31
CA HIS A 57 -14.09 -2.85 13.60
C HIS A 57 -12.91 -3.25 14.47
N THR A 58 -11.95 -3.95 13.89
CA THR A 58 -10.72 -4.36 14.57
C THR A 58 -9.98 -3.16 15.17
N LEU A 59 -9.90 -2.05 14.45
CA LEU A 59 -9.21 -0.85 14.91
C LEU A 59 -9.90 -0.25 16.13
N VAL A 60 -11.24 -0.17 16.12
CA VAL A 60 -12.03 0.29 17.27
C VAL A 60 -11.82 -0.62 18.48
N ASP A 61 -11.80 -1.94 18.29
CA ASP A 61 -11.58 -2.90 19.36
C ASP A 61 -10.16 -2.77 19.96
N VAL A 62 -9.15 -2.56 19.10
CA VAL A 62 -7.75 -2.37 19.53
C VAL A 62 -7.57 -1.04 20.26
N ILE A 63 -8.16 0.05 19.77
CA ILE A 63 -8.16 1.35 20.46
C ILE A 63 -8.86 1.23 21.82
N SER A 64 -9.96 0.47 21.90
CA SER A 64 -10.66 0.23 23.18
C SER A 64 -9.82 -0.57 24.17
N LEU A 65 -8.91 -1.41 23.69
CA LEU A 65 -7.98 -2.17 24.53
C LEU A 65 -6.84 -1.31 25.08
N LYS A 66 -6.39 -0.33 24.28
CA LYS A 66 -5.23 0.53 24.56
C LYS A 66 -5.49 1.99 24.16
N PRO A 67 -6.38 2.70 24.89
CA PRO A 67 -6.75 4.06 24.54
C PRO A 67 -5.58 5.05 24.64
N GLU A 68 -4.56 4.73 25.46
CA GLU A 68 -3.35 5.55 25.59
C GLU A 68 -2.52 5.68 24.31
N HIS A 69 -2.71 4.78 23.33
CA HIS A 69 -2.00 4.79 22.05
C HIS A 69 -2.90 5.11 20.86
N CYS A 70 -4.10 5.69 21.09
CA CYS A 70 -5.07 5.95 20.03
C CYS A 70 -4.46 6.73 18.86
N GLU A 71 -3.73 7.80 19.14
CA GLU A 71 -3.14 8.69 18.13
C GLU A 71 -2.02 8.00 17.33
N ASP A 72 -1.13 7.28 18.02
CA ASP A 72 -0.08 6.47 17.38
C ASP A 72 -0.65 5.37 16.49
N ILE A 73 -1.75 4.74 16.93
CA ILE A 73 -2.40 3.66 16.20
C ILE A 73 -3.10 4.19 14.94
N LEU A 74 -3.85 5.29 15.06
CA LEU A 74 -4.52 5.92 13.92
C LEU A 74 -3.52 6.43 12.88
N SER A 75 -2.41 7.03 13.31
CA SER A 75 -1.37 7.56 12.42
C SER A 75 -0.53 6.47 11.73
N SER A 76 -0.49 5.25 12.27
CA SER A 76 0.35 4.17 11.76
C SER A 76 -0.39 3.06 11.00
N VAL A 77 -1.72 2.98 11.16
CA VAL A 77 -2.54 1.93 10.55
C VAL A 77 -3.41 2.51 9.45
N ASP A 78 -3.03 2.25 8.20
CA ASP A 78 -3.81 2.64 7.05
C ASP A 78 -5.21 2.01 7.08
N GLN A 79 -6.25 2.83 6.86
CA GLN A 79 -7.65 2.42 6.76
C GLN A 79 -8.19 2.56 5.33
N PRO A 80 -9.20 1.74 4.93
CA PRO A 80 -9.88 1.92 3.66
C PRO A 80 -10.45 3.34 3.55
N LEU A 81 -10.19 3.97 2.39
CA LEU A 81 -10.54 5.37 2.18
C LEU A 81 -12.05 5.55 2.16
N LYS A 82 -12.52 6.57 2.87
CA LYS A 82 -13.93 6.98 2.86
C LYS A 82 -14.11 8.14 1.87
N ILE A 83 -15.32 8.28 1.36
CA ILE A 83 -15.69 9.32 0.39
C ILE A 83 -16.58 10.34 1.12
N ALA A 84 -16.29 11.62 0.94
CA ALA A 84 -17.16 12.74 1.29
C ALA A 84 -17.40 13.61 0.05
N ARG A 85 -18.43 14.47 0.12
CA ARG A 85 -18.78 15.43 -0.93
C ARG A 85 -18.50 16.84 -0.43
N ASP A 86 -17.66 17.57 -1.14
CA ASP A 86 -17.52 19.00 -0.94
C ASP A 86 -18.74 19.71 -1.53
N VAL A 87 -19.55 20.30 -0.66
CA VAL A 87 -20.79 21.00 -1.03
C VAL A 87 -20.50 22.32 -1.77
N HIS A 88 -19.36 22.96 -1.51
CA HIS A 88 -18.99 24.23 -2.13
C HIS A 88 -18.42 24.05 -3.54
N ALA A 89 -17.60 23.01 -3.72
CA ALA A 89 -17.00 22.71 -5.02
C ALA A 89 -17.85 21.74 -5.88
N ASP A 90 -18.87 21.12 -5.27
CA ASP A 90 -19.64 20.02 -5.85
C ASP A 90 -18.72 18.92 -6.41
N ARG A 91 -17.80 18.43 -5.55
CA ARG A 91 -16.82 17.39 -5.90
C ARG A 91 -16.59 16.41 -4.77
N ASP A 92 -16.35 15.15 -5.11
CA ASP A 92 -16.02 14.12 -4.13
C ASP A 92 -14.56 14.27 -3.70
N TYR A 93 -14.27 13.92 -2.45
CA TYR A 93 -12.91 13.86 -1.92
C TYR A 93 -12.75 12.69 -0.95
N LEU A 94 -11.50 12.29 -0.73
CA LEU A 94 -11.14 11.12 0.06
C LEU A 94 -10.73 11.54 1.48
N LEU A 95 -11.25 10.79 2.46
CA LEU A 95 -10.97 10.99 3.88
C LEU A 95 -9.89 10.03 4.34
N CYS A 96 -8.92 10.58 5.07
CA CYS A 96 -7.88 9.86 5.79
C CYS A 96 -7.48 10.67 7.03
N ASP A 97 -6.60 10.14 7.88
CA ASP A 97 -6.17 10.88 9.07
C ASP A 97 -5.32 12.13 8.72
N TYR A 98 -4.65 12.16 7.55
CA TYR A 98 -3.82 13.30 7.14
C TYR A 98 -4.60 14.56 6.73
N ASN A 99 -5.91 14.47 6.48
CA ASN A 99 -6.76 15.63 6.22
C ASN A 99 -7.82 15.84 7.32
N ARG A 100 -7.66 15.15 8.45
CA ARG A 100 -8.56 15.21 9.59
C ARG A 100 -8.02 16.18 10.64
N ASP A 101 -8.91 16.94 11.25
CA ASP A 101 -8.66 17.71 12.46
C ASP A 101 -9.86 17.57 13.40
N GLY A 102 -9.63 17.00 14.59
CA GLY A 102 -10.70 16.54 15.47
C GLY A 102 -11.63 15.56 14.75
N ASP A 103 -12.89 15.93 14.57
CA ASP A 103 -13.89 15.14 13.82
C ASP A 103 -14.25 15.75 12.45
N SER A 104 -13.47 16.73 12.01
CA SER A 104 -13.70 17.44 10.75
C SER A 104 -12.64 17.07 9.71
N TYR A 105 -13.02 17.12 8.43
CA TYR A 105 -12.12 16.79 7.32
C TYR A 105 -11.99 17.94 6.34
N ARG A 106 -10.75 18.30 5.99
CA ARG A 106 -10.46 19.36 5.01
C ARG A 106 -10.67 18.83 3.59
N SER A 107 -11.47 19.54 2.81
CA SER A 107 -11.61 19.29 1.38
C SER A 107 -10.40 19.85 0.60
N PRO A 108 -9.86 19.12 -0.39
CA PRO A 108 -8.78 19.62 -1.24
C PRO A 108 -9.29 20.66 -2.25
N TRP A 109 -10.60 20.78 -2.47
CA TRP A 109 -11.19 21.67 -3.48
C TRP A 109 -11.47 23.06 -2.92
N SER A 110 -12.37 23.16 -1.93
CA SER A 110 -12.72 24.41 -1.25
C SER A 110 -11.70 24.88 -0.21
N ASN A 111 -10.82 23.98 0.25
CA ASN A 111 -9.93 24.24 1.39
C ASN A 111 -10.69 24.54 2.69
N THR A 112 -11.88 23.98 2.88
CA THR A 112 -12.67 24.13 4.12
C THR A 112 -12.84 22.78 4.80
N TYR A 113 -13.00 22.83 6.12
CA TYR A 113 -13.34 21.66 6.94
C TYR A 113 -14.85 21.40 6.93
N ASP A 114 -15.22 20.13 6.95
CA ASP A 114 -16.59 19.67 7.21
C ASP A 114 -16.60 18.61 8.33
N PRO A 115 -17.30 18.83 9.46
CA PRO A 115 -17.98 20.08 9.84
C PRO A 115 -17.05 21.31 9.90
N PRO A 116 -17.59 22.55 9.83
CA PRO A 116 -16.78 23.76 9.89
C PRO A 116 -15.98 23.86 11.19
N LEU A 117 -14.70 24.23 11.08
CA LEU A 117 -13.76 24.35 12.18
C LEU A 117 -12.95 25.64 12.02
N GLU A 118 -12.87 26.48 13.07
CA GLU A 118 -12.27 27.82 13.00
C GLU A 118 -10.74 27.80 13.05
N ASP A 119 -10.16 26.84 13.78
CA ASP A 119 -8.73 26.70 14.09
C ASP A 119 -8.08 25.46 13.46
N GLY A 120 -8.64 24.96 12.35
CA GLY A 120 -8.15 23.76 11.67
C GLY A 120 -6.76 23.94 11.07
N ALA A 121 -5.98 22.87 11.03
CA ALA A 121 -4.65 22.87 10.42
C ALA A 121 -4.68 23.20 8.92
N MET A 122 -4.18 24.38 8.53
CA MET A 122 -4.16 24.84 7.14
C MET A 122 -2.74 24.87 6.56
N PRO A 123 -2.55 24.45 5.29
CA PRO A 123 -1.27 24.64 4.61
C PRO A 123 -0.99 26.14 4.39
N SER A 124 0.29 26.51 4.33
CA SER A 124 0.72 27.85 3.98
C SER A 124 0.20 28.27 2.59
N GLU A 125 0.04 29.57 2.34
CA GLU A 125 -0.51 30.06 1.06
C GLU A 125 0.31 29.56 -0.14
N SER A 126 1.64 29.48 0.03
CA SER A 126 2.53 28.96 -1.01
C SER A 126 2.35 27.46 -1.24
N LEU A 127 2.18 26.68 -0.17
CA LEU A 127 1.98 25.24 -0.26
C LEU A 127 0.60 24.90 -0.80
N ARG A 128 -0.44 25.66 -0.43
CA ARG A 128 -1.80 25.51 -0.96
C ARG A 128 -1.85 25.67 -2.49
N LYS A 129 -1.08 26.61 -3.05
CA LYS A 129 -0.96 26.75 -4.52
C LYS A 129 -0.38 25.48 -5.15
N ARG A 130 0.66 24.89 -4.53
CA ARG A 130 1.22 23.61 -4.98
C ARG A 130 0.22 22.46 -4.82
N GLU A 131 -0.52 22.41 -3.71
CA GLU A 131 -1.54 21.39 -3.44
C GLU A 131 -2.62 21.38 -4.54
N ILE A 132 -3.07 22.56 -5.01
CA ILE A 132 -4.04 22.67 -6.11
C ILE A 132 -3.46 22.15 -7.44
N GLU A 133 -2.23 22.52 -7.77
CA GLU A 133 -1.57 22.05 -8.99
C GLU A 133 -1.32 20.53 -8.96
N ILE A 134 -0.90 19.99 -7.82
CA ILE A 134 -0.67 18.56 -7.64
C ILE A 134 -2.00 17.79 -7.68
N ASN A 135 -3.08 18.29 -7.07
CA ASN A 135 -4.42 17.69 -7.22
C ASN A 135 -4.82 17.61 -8.70
N THR A 136 -4.60 18.68 -9.46
CA THR A 136 -4.91 18.73 -10.90
C THR A 136 -4.10 17.71 -11.72
N ALA A 137 -2.83 17.52 -11.35
CA ALA A 137 -1.97 16.51 -12.00
C ALA A 137 -2.40 15.08 -11.65
N PHE A 138 -2.71 14.81 -10.39
CA PHE A 138 -3.13 13.47 -9.96
C PHE A 138 -4.57 13.11 -10.35
N ASP A 139 -5.45 14.09 -10.59
CA ASP A 139 -6.76 13.84 -11.18
C ASP A 139 -6.63 13.37 -12.65
N GLN A 140 -5.68 13.93 -13.40
CA GLN A 140 -5.34 13.42 -14.74
C GLN A 140 -4.67 12.05 -14.69
N TYR A 141 -3.73 11.84 -13.75
CA TYR A 141 -3.11 10.52 -13.52
C TYR A 141 -4.18 9.46 -13.25
N ARG A 142 -5.10 9.75 -12.33
CA ARG A 142 -6.25 8.90 -12.00
C ARG A 142 -7.05 8.57 -13.25
N GLU A 143 -7.43 9.57 -14.04
CA GLU A 143 -8.22 9.33 -15.24
C GLU A 143 -7.50 8.43 -16.25
N MET A 144 -6.21 8.64 -16.48
CA MET A 144 -5.41 7.84 -17.41
C MET A 144 -5.24 6.39 -16.99
N TYR A 145 -5.03 6.13 -15.68
CA TYR A 145 -4.72 4.79 -15.18
C TYR A 145 -5.94 4.02 -14.68
N TYR A 146 -6.95 4.73 -14.17
CA TYR A 146 -8.11 4.13 -13.51
C TYR A 146 -9.41 4.31 -14.28
N GLU A 147 -9.49 5.19 -15.29
CA GLU A 147 -10.73 5.44 -16.06
C GLU A 147 -11.94 5.66 -15.12
N GLY A 148 -11.82 6.64 -14.22
CA GLY A 148 -12.77 6.94 -13.15
C GLY A 148 -12.19 6.81 -11.74
N GLY A 149 -13.06 6.63 -10.74
CA GLY A 149 -12.67 6.69 -9.33
C GLY A 149 -12.53 8.13 -8.82
N ILE A 150 -11.95 8.27 -7.63
CA ILE A 150 -11.73 9.56 -6.96
C ILE A 150 -10.26 9.66 -6.57
N SER A 151 -9.68 10.84 -6.65
CA SER A 151 -8.36 11.14 -6.10
C SER A 151 -8.41 12.40 -5.24
N SER A 152 -7.50 12.49 -4.28
CA SER A 152 -7.35 13.67 -3.43
C SER A 152 -5.90 13.78 -2.98
N VAL A 153 -5.38 14.99 -2.96
CA VAL A 153 -4.03 15.28 -2.47
C VAL A 153 -4.11 16.31 -1.35
N TYR A 154 -3.42 16.02 -0.25
CA TYR A 154 -3.28 16.92 0.88
C TYR A 154 -1.81 17.15 1.18
N LEU A 155 -1.39 18.40 1.33
CA LEU A 155 -0.04 18.78 1.72
C LEU A 155 -0.06 19.50 3.06
N TRP A 156 1.04 19.39 3.80
CA TRP A 156 1.30 20.14 5.02
C TRP A 156 2.76 20.59 5.10
N ASP A 157 2.98 21.73 5.75
CA ASP A 157 4.30 22.33 5.86
C ASP A 157 5.18 21.54 6.84
N MET A 158 6.49 21.52 6.56
CA MET A 158 7.51 20.91 7.40
C MET A 158 8.66 21.92 7.58
N ASP A 159 9.46 21.80 8.65
CA ASP A 159 10.57 22.73 8.93
C ASP A 159 11.57 22.90 7.77
N HIS A 160 11.77 21.82 6.99
CA HIS A 160 12.75 21.74 5.91
C HIS A 160 12.14 21.26 4.59
N GLY A 161 10.92 21.70 4.28
CA GLY A 161 10.24 21.39 3.03
C GLY A 161 8.74 21.22 3.24
N PHE A 162 8.18 20.13 2.75
CA PHE A 162 6.77 19.80 2.93
C PHE A 162 6.57 18.29 2.91
N ALA A 163 5.43 17.85 3.41
CA ALA A 163 4.99 16.48 3.22
C ALA A 163 3.56 16.48 2.66
N GLY A 164 3.13 15.31 2.21
CA GLY A 164 1.83 15.18 1.61
C GLY A 164 1.36 13.75 1.52
N VAL A 165 0.07 13.60 1.23
CA VAL A 165 -0.53 12.32 0.90
C VAL A 165 -1.27 12.43 -0.43
N ILE A 166 -1.07 11.44 -1.29
CA ILE A 166 -1.84 11.24 -2.53
C ILE A 166 -2.73 10.02 -2.31
N LEU A 167 -4.02 10.22 -2.49
CA LEU A 167 -5.05 9.22 -2.30
C LEU A 167 -5.73 8.92 -3.63
N ILE A 168 -5.94 7.63 -3.92
CA ILE A 168 -6.73 7.19 -5.06
C ILE A 168 -7.66 6.08 -4.60
N LYS A 169 -8.96 6.21 -4.91
CA LYS A 169 -9.95 5.18 -4.65
C LYS A 169 -10.69 4.83 -5.93
N LYS A 170 -10.66 3.56 -6.32
CA LYS A 170 -11.45 3.03 -7.42
C LYS A 170 -12.29 1.85 -6.94
N ALA A 171 -13.61 2.07 -6.88
CA ALA A 171 -14.57 1.01 -6.72
C ALA A 171 -14.93 0.42 -8.09
N GLY A 172 -14.90 -0.90 -8.21
CA GLY A 172 -15.41 -1.67 -9.34
C GLY A 172 -16.68 -2.40 -8.93
N ASN A 173 -17.78 -2.17 -9.65
CA ASN A 173 -19.04 -2.86 -9.41
C ASN A 173 -19.47 -3.62 -10.66
N ALA A 174 -18.89 -4.78 -10.90
CA ALA A 174 -19.37 -5.69 -11.93
C ALA A 174 -20.41 -6.66 -11.33
N LYS A 175 -21.39 -7.07 -12.14
CA LYS A 175 -22.53 -7.92 -11.70
C LYS A 175 -22.16 -9.14 -10.86
N LEU A 176 -21.00 -9.76 -11.13
CA LEU A 176 -20.55 -10.99 -10.47
C LEU A 176 -19.25 -10.81 -9.68
N ALA A 177 -18.68 -9.60 -9.70
CA ALA A 177 -17.41 -9.28 -9.06
C ALA A 177 -17.42 -7.83 -8.60
N SER A 178 -17.39 -7.63 -7.28
CA SER A 178 -17.13 -6.32 -6.68
C SER A 178 -15.67 -6.23 -6.30
N GLY A 179 -15.03 -5.11 -6.59
CA GLY A 179 -13.66 -4.86 -6.18
C GLY A 179 -13.49 -3.43 -5.68
N CYS A 180 -12.52 -3.21 -4.80
CA CYS A 180 -12.11 -1.89 -4.37
C CYS A 180 -10.59 -1.83 -4.35
N TRP A 181 -10.07 -0.77 -4.96
CA TRP A 181 -8.67 -0.39 -4.93
C TRP A 181 -8.54 0.92 -4.15
N ASP A 182 -7.68 0.92 -3.15
CA ASP A 182 -7.33 2.09 -2.35
C ASP A 182 -5.80 2.27 -2.38
N SER A 183 -5.32 3.39 -2.91
CA SER A 183 -3.91 3.79 -2.86
C SER A 183 -3.73 4.93 -1.87
N ILE A 184 -2.70 4.81 -1.04
CA ILE A 184 -2.25 5.82 -0.07
C ILE A 184 -0.75 6.01 -0.30
N HIS A 185 -0.35 7.18 -0.75
CA HIS A 185 1.05 7.54 -1.00
C HIS A 185 1.45 8.70 -0.12
N VAL A 186 2.14 8.41 0.98
CA VAL A 186 2.69 9.43 1.88
C VAL A 186 4.08 9.80 1.38
N ILE A 187 4.29 11.08 1.11
CA ILE A 187 5.54 11.62 0.57
C ILE A 187 6.10 12.67 1.52
N ASP A 188 7.35 12.49 1.96
CA ASP A 188 8.14 13.54 2.60
C ASP A 188 9.10 14.15 1.59
N VAL A 189 9.11 15.47 1.50
CA VAL A 189 10.01 16.23 0.62
C VAL A 189 10.87 17.14 1.46
N VAL A 190 12.15 16.78 1.57
CA VAL A 190 13.16 17.62 2.21
C VAL A 190 13.84 18.46 1.15
N GLU A 191 13.54 19.75 1.15
CA GLU A 191 14.11 20.70 0.20
C GLU A 191 15.52 21.11 0.65
N ARG A 192 16.50 21.06 -0.25
CA ARG A 192 17.85 21.62 -0.03
C ARG A 192 18.08 22.79 -1.00
N PRO A 193 17.68 24.03 -0.63
CA PRO A 193 17.69 25.17 -1.54
C PRO A 193 19.07 25.46 -2.14
N SER A 194 20.14 25.25 -1.37
CA SER A 194 21.52 25.48 -1.80
C SER A 194 21.98 24.54 -2.91
N ALA A 195 21.43 23.32 -2.97
CA ALA A 195 21.87 22.28 -3.89
C ALA A 195 20.96 22.15 -5.13
N LYS A 196 19.80 22.83 -5.16
CA LYS A 196 18.72 22.56 -6.14
C LYS A 196 18.38 21.07 -6.25
N ILE A 197 18.44 20.36 -5.13
CA ILE A 197 18.11 18.94 -5.01
C ILE A 197 17.11 18.83 -3.86
N SER A 198 16.18 17.90 -3.98
CA SER A 198 15.32 17.50 -2.87
C SER A 198 15.41 16.00 -2.64
N LEU A 199 15.33 15.63 -1.37
CA LEU A 199 15.22 14.25 -0.95
C LEU A 199 13.73 13.92 -0.82
N TYR A 200 13.30 12.89 -1.53
CA TYR A 200 11.94 12.40 -1.56
C TYR A 200 11.88 11.05 -0.87
N LYS A 201 11.03 10.91 0.14
CA LYS A 201 10.77 9.64 0.84
C LYS A 201 9.31 9.29 0.65
N LEU A 202 9.05 8.25 -0.14
CA LEU A 202 7.72 7.79 -0.50
C LEU A 202 7.40 6.48 0.23
N THR A 203 6.34 6.51 1.04
CA THR A 203 5.71 5.33 1.61
C THR A 203 4.36 5.11 0.93
N SER A 204 4.25 4.04 0.16
CA SER A 204 3.06 3.71 -0.61
C SER A 204 2.40 2.46 -0.05
N THR A 205 1.13 2.56 0.34
CA THR A 205 0.27 1.43 0.68
C THR A 205 -0.84 1.30 -0.34
N VAL A 206 -1.03 0.10 -0.89
CA VAL A 206 -2.21 -0.24 -1.70
C VAL A 206 -3.01 -1.30 -0.98
N MET A 207 -4.31 -1.07 -0.84
CA MET A 207 -5.28 -2.07 -0.41
C MET A 207 -6.11 -2.51 -1.61
N LEU A 208 -6.24 -3.82 -1.75
CA LEU A 208 -7.06 -4.43 -2.79
C LEU A 208 -8.05 -5.37 -2.13
N TRP A 209 -9.30 -5.26 -2.57
CA TRP A 209 -10.40 -6.12 -2.18
C TRP A 209 -11.08 -6.63 -3.44
N LEU A 210 -11.28 -7.93 -3.51
CA LEU A 210 -11.97 -8.60 -4.60
C LEU A 210 -12.94 -9.58 -3.99
N GLN A 211 -14.20 -9.43 -4.34
CA GLN A 211 -15.26 -10.32 -3.93
C GLN A 211 -15.98 -10.82 -5.19
N THR A 212 -16.05 -12.12 -5.33
CA THR A 212 -16.67 -12.79 -6.47
C THR A 212 -17.70 -13.79 -5.95
N GLN A 213 -18.88 -13.79 -6.55
CA GLN A 213 -19.92 -14.79 -6.28
C GLN A 213 -20.28 -15.47 -7.59
N ARG A 214 -20.04 -16.78 -7.68
CA ARG A 214 -20.45 -17.61 -8.83
C ARG A 214 -21.09 -18.89 -8.35
N GLU A 215 -22.09 -19.38 -9.08
CA GLU A 215 -22.75 -20.66 -8.73
C GLU A 215 -21.76 -21.83 -8.67
N SER A 216 -20.82 -21.91 -9.61
CA SER A 216 -19.88 -23.03 -9.71
C SER A 216 -18.71 -22.98 -8.72
N ALA A 217 -18.31 -21.79 -8.27
CA ALA A 217 -17.15 -21.58 -7.41
C ALA A 217 -17.52 -21.13 -5.99
N GLY A 218 -18.79 -20.83 -5.73
CA GLY A 218 -19.27 -20.26 -4.47
C GLY A 218 -18.84 -18.81 -4.26
N TYR A 219 -18.75 -18.45 -2.98
CA TYR A 219 -18.27 -17.14 -2.52
C TYR A 219 -16.75 -17.15 -2.41
N PHE A 220 -16.10 -16.20 -3.07
CA PHE A 220 -14.66 -16.00 -2.99
C PHE A 220 -14.38 -14.56 -2.60
N ASN A 221 -13.62 -14.36 -1.53
CA ASN A 221 -13.18 -13.05 -1.07
C ASN A 221 -11.66 -13.07 -0.88
N LEU A 222 -11.01 -12.18 -1.60
CA LEU A 222 -9.57 -11.99 -1.57
C LEU A 222 -9.31 -10.53 -1.25
N GLY A 223 -8.62 -10.28 -0.15
CA GLY A 223 -8.32 -8.92 0.25
C GLY A 223 -7.06 -8.84 1.10
N GLY A 224 -6.47 -7.66 1.12
CA GLY A 224 -5.22 -7.40 1.81
C GLY A 224 -4.60 -6.10 1.34
N SER A 225 -3.38 -5.85 1.83
CA SER A 225 -2.62 -4.66 1.48
C SER A 225 -1.15 -5.00 1.24
N LEU A 226 -0.49 -4.15 0.46
CA LEU A 226 0.94 -4.19 0.25
C LEU A 226 1.50 -2.78 0.42
N SER A 227 2.52 -2.65 1.25
CA SER A 227 3.24 -1.39 1.47
C SER A 227 4.66 -1.48 0.93
N ARG A 228 5.15 -0.41 0.30
CA ARG A 228 6.53 -0.26 -0.17
C ARG A 228 7.08 1.12 0.19
N PHE A 229 8.38 1.17 0.45
CA PHE A 229 9.14 2.39 0.69
C PHE A 229 10.09 2.65 -0.47
N SER A 230 10.25 3.91 -0.87
CA SER A 230 11.22 4.36 -1.87
C SER A 230 11.81 5.71 -1.49
N GLU A 231 13.13 5.84 -1.55
CA GLU A 231 13.84 7.08 -1.29
C GLU A 231 14.66 7.48 -2.53
N ARG A 232 14.57 8.74 -2.96
CA ARG A 232 15.33 9.28 -4.09
C ARG A 232 15.76 10.72 -3.85
N GLU A 233 16.99 11.06 -4.21
CA GLU A 233 17.43 12.45 -4.37
C GLU A 233 17.26 12.86 -5.83
N LEU A 234 16.46 13.91 -6.09
CA LEU A 234 16.15 14.35 -7.45
C LEU A 234 16.37 15.87 -7.58
N PRO A 235 16.85 16.34 -8.74
CA PRO A 235 17.09 17.76 -8.99
C PRO A 235 15.78 18.55 -9.09
N LEU A 236 15.88 19.86 -8.82
CA LEU A 236 14.83 20.85 -8.95
C LEU A 236 15.24 21.94 -9.96
N GLY A 237 14.29 22.37 -10.79
CA GLY A 237 14.43 23.58 -11.59
C GLY A 237 15.43 23.45 -12.73
N ASP A 238 15.31 22.38 -13.52
CA ASP A 238 16.00 22.28 -14.80
C ASP A 238 15.52 23.40 -15.75
N SER A 239 16.48 23.99 -16.47
CA SER A 239 16.38 25.15 -17.38
C SER A 239 14.95 25.66 -17.72
N GLY A 240 14.43 26.56 -16.91
CA GLY A 240 13.19 27.32 -17.18
C GLY A 240 11.89 26.70 -16.64
N VAL A 241 11.96 25.52 -16.01
CA VAL A 241 10.79 24.87 -15.40
C VAL A 241 10.57 25.41 -13.97
N PRO A 242 9.34 25.84 -13.60
CA PRO A 242 9.04 26.24 -12.23
C PRO A 242 9.35 25.12 -11.21
N ILE A 243 9.78 25.50 -10.01
CA ILE A 243 10.11 24.55 -8.93
C ILE A 243 8.91 23.65 -8.61
N THR A 244 7.69 24.21 -8.58
CA THR A 244 6.46 23.45 -8.36
C THR A 244 6.28 22.33 -9.39
N THR A 245 6.52 22.63 -10.67
CA THR A 245 6.44 21.64 -11.76
C THR A 245 7.50 20.55 -11.59
N SER A 246 8.71 20.89 -11.12
CA SER A 246 9.73 19.88 -10.82
C SER A 246 9.29 18.92 -9.72
N HIS A 247 8.68 19.44 -8.63
CA HIS A 247 8.12 18.58 -7.58
C HIS A 247 6.99 17.69 -8.11
N ILE A 248 6.05 18.24 -8.89
CA ILE A 248 4.96 17.45 -9.49
C ILE A 248 5.51 16.30 -10.32
N VAL A 249 6.49 16.56 -11.19
CA VAL A 249 7.08 15.53 -12.06
C VAL A 249 7.84 14.48 -11.26
N ASN A 250 8.64 14.90 -10.27
CA ASN A 250 9.42 13.99 -9.45
C ASN A 250 8.51 13.09 -8.59
N ILE A 251 7.51 13.67 -7.92
CA ILE A 251 6.53 12.93 -7.11
C ILE A 251 5.71 12.01 -8.02
N GLY A 252 5.21 12.50 -9.15
CA GLY A 252 4.42 11.73 -10.10
C GLY A 252 5.15 10.48 -10.60
N ARG A 253 6.42 10.61 -11.02
CA ARG A 253 7.25 9.47 -11.45
C ARG A 253 7.49 8.47 -10.33
N MET A 254 7.76 8.94 -9.11
CA MET A 254 7.97 8.05 -7.97
C MET A 254 6.71 7.25 -7.63
N VAL A 255 5.54 7.91 -7.61
CA VAL A 255 4.25 7.27 -7.38
C VAL A 255 3.94 6.25 -8.48
N GLU A 256 4.12 6.63 -9.74
CA GLU A 256 3.89 5.76 -10.90
C GLU A 256 4.76 4.49 -10.89
N ASP A 257 6.07 4.64 -10.63
CA ASP A 257 7.00 3.51 -10.52
C ASP A 257 6.58 2.54 -9.41
N VAL A 258 6.26 3.09 -8.23
CA VAL A 258 5.91 2.28 -7.05
C VAL A 258 4.54 1.62 -7.22
N GLU A 259 3.53 2.31 -7.73
CA GLU A 259 2.22 1.71 -8.02
C GLU A 259 2.34 0.58 -9.05
N ASN A 260 3.10 0.76 -10.12
CA ASN A 260 3.31 -0.30 -11.11
C ASN A 260 4.01 -1.53 -10.52
N SER A 261 4.97 -1.32 -9.63
CA SER A 261 5.64 -2.39 -8.89
C SER A 261 4.68 -3.12 -7.94
N ILE A 262 3.89 -2.37 -7.17
CA ILE A 262 2.89 -2.91 -6.25
C ILE A 262 1.82 -3.71 -7.01
N ARG A 263 1.27 -3.15 -8.10
CA ARG A 263 0.28 -3.82 -8.95
C ARG A 263 0.80 -5.14 -9.49
N SER A 264 2.05 -5.18 -9.97
CA SER A 264 2.68 -6.41 -10.46
C SER A 264 2.80 -7.46 -9.36
N THR A 265 3.21 -7.02 -8.16
CA THR A 265 3.34 -7.90 -6.98
C THR A 265 1.98 -8.43 -6.53
N LEU A 266 0.96 -7.56 -6.45
CA LEU A 266 -0.40 -7.95 -6.07
C LEU A 266 -0.94 -8.99 -7.05
N ASN A 267 -0.76 -8.80 -8.36
CA ASN A 267 -1.20 -9.77 -9.36
C ASN A 267 -0.57 -11.16 -9.16
N GLU A 268 0.74 -11.21 -8.89
CA GLU A 268 1.44 -12.47 -8.62
C GLU A 268 0.98 -13.13 -7.32
N VAL A 269 0.85 -12.37 -6.23
CA VAL A 269 0.46 -12.91 -4.93
C VAL A 269 -1.01 -13.38 -4.95
N TYR A 270 -1.92 -12.52 -5.43
CA TYR A 270 -3.36 -12.76 -5.39
C TYR A 270 -3.79 -13.91 -6.30
N PHE A 271 -3.24 -13.99 -7.51
CA PHE A 271 -3.69 -14.94 -8.52
C PHE A 271 -2.71 -16.08 -8.79
N GLY A 272 -1.44 -15.91 -8.40
CA GLY A 272 -0.42 -16.95 -8.46
C GLY A 272 -0.30 -17.67 -7.12
N THR A 273 0.23 -17.00 -6.10
CA THR A 273 0.55 -17.63 -4.80
C THR A 273 -0.70 -18.19 -4.13
N THR A 274 -1.78 -17.41 -4.01
CA THR A 274 -3.02 -17.88 -3.37
C THR A 274 -3.60 -19.08 -4.11
N LYS A 275 -3.60 -19.06 -5.44
CA LYS A 275 -4.06 -20.19 -6.25
C LYS A 275 -3.22 -21.45 -6.00
N ASN A 276 -1.89 -21.32 -6.01
CA ASN A 276 -0.99 -22.45 -5.76
C ASN A 276 -1.20 -23.06 -4.37
N ILE A 277 -1.43 -22.23 -3.36
CA ILE A 277 -1.75 -22.69 -2.01
C ILE A 277 -3.06 -23.48 -2.01
N VAL A 278 -4.14 -22.95 -2.61
CA VAL A 278 -5.42 -23.66 -2.71
C VAL A 278 -5.29 -24.99 -3.47
N ASP A 279 -4.59 -24.98 -4.60
CA ASP A 279 -4.35 -26.18 -5.42
C ASP A 279 -3.55 -27.24 -4.64
N SER A 280 -2.60 -26.82 -3.80
CA SER A 280 -1.82 -27.74 -2.95
C SER A 280 -2.60 -28.37 -1.81
N LEU A 281 -3.66 -27.71 -1.31
CA LEU A 281 -4.51 -28.25 -0.25
C LEU A 281 -5.43 -29.35 -0.77
N ARG A 282 -5.83 -29.27 -2.04
CA ARG A 282 -6.66 -30.29 -2.70
C ARG A 282 -6.37 -30.36 -4.20
N SER A 283 -5.42 -31.23 -4.55
CA SER A 283 -5.13 -31.53 -5.95
C SER A 283 -6.23 -32.40 -6.57
N ILE A 284 -6.69 -32.00 -7.76
CA ILE A 284 -7.57 -32.83 -8.60
C ILE A 284 -6.72 -33.84 -9.40
N VAL A 285 -5.41 -33.60 -9.52
CA VAL A 285 -4.48 -34.51 -10.17
C VAL A 285 -4.28 -35.72 -9.26
N PRO A 286 -4.46 -36.95 -9.76
CA PRO A 286 -4.19 -38.14 -8.97
C PRO A 286 -2.74 -38.15 -8.48
N ALA A 287 -2.52 -38.57 -7.24
CA ALA A 287 -1.18 -38.65 -6.65
C ALA A 287 -0.18 -39.46 -7.51
N SER A 288 -0.67 -40.44 -8.27
CA SER A 288 0.14 -41.23 -9.21
C SER A 288 0.71 -40.42 -10.38
N GLU A 289 -0.05 -39.47 -10.92
CA GLU A 289 0.43 -38.56 -11.97
C GLU A 289 1.38 -37.51 -11.39
N GLU A 290 1.15 -37.07 -10.17
CA GLU A 290 2.04 -36.14 -9.46
C GLU A 290 3.39 -36.80 -9.13
N GLU A 291 3.39 -38.08 -8.80
CA GLU A 291 4.60 -38.91 -8.64
C GLU A 291 5.35 -39.08 -9.97
N LYS A 292 4.65 -39.36 -11.08
CA LYS A 292 5.27 -39.43 -12.42
C LYS A 292 5.93 -38.11 -12.80
N ARG A 293 5.27 -36.97 -12.53
CA ARG A 293 5.85 -35.64 -12.75
C ARG A 293 7.11 -35.44 -11.92
N ARG A 294 7.10 -35.82 -10.64
CA ARG A 294 8.29 -35.75 -9.78
C ARG A 294 9.46 -36.58 -10.31
N ARG A 295 9.19 -37.82 -10.76
CA ARG A 295 10.21 -38.66 -11.40
C ARG A 295 10.76 -38.05 -12.68
N LEU A 296 9.90 -37.53 -13.53
CA LEU A 296 10.33 -36.88 -14.77
C LEU A 296 11.24 -35.67 -14.50
N VAL A 297 10.91 -34.85 -13.49
CA VAL A 297 11.76 -33.71 -13.09
C VAL A 297 13.12 -34.20 -12.57
N GLN A 298 13.16 -35.27 -11.78
CA GLN A 298 14.42 -35.86 -11.33
C GLN A 298 15.26 -36.43 -12.49
N GLU A 299 14.62 -37.11 -13.45
CA GLU A 299 15.28 -37.64 -14.64
C GLU A 299 15.88 -36.51 -15.49
N VAL A 300 15.13 -35.43 -15.72
CA VAL A 300 15.61 -34.25 -16.46
C VAL A 300 16.77 -33.58 -15.72
N HIS A 301 16.68 -33.42 -14.39
CA HIS A 301 17.76 -32.83 -13.60
C HIS A 301 19.04 -33.67 -13.67
N THR A 302 18.91 -35.00 -13.61
CA THR A 302 20.03 -35.93 -13.72
C THR A 302 20.64 -35.87 -15.14
N ALA A 303 19.80 -35.82 -16.17
CA ALA A 303 20.26 -35.70 -17.56
C ALA A 303 21.00 -34.37 -17.82
N LEU A 304 20.55 -33.26 -17.23
CA LEU A 304 21.22 -31.97 -17.32
C LEU A 304 22.58 -31.97 -16.61
N GLN A 305 22.68 -32.57 -15.42
CA GLN A 305 23.96 -32.71 -14.71
C GLN A 305 24.96 -33.54 -15.52
N ASN A 306 24.52 -34.67 -16.08
CA ASN A 306 25.37 -35.51 -16.93
C ASN A 306 25.85 -34.78 -18.18
N LYS A 307 25.01 -33.90 -18.76
CA LYS A 307 25.38 -33.08 -19.91
C LYS A 307 26.40 -31.99 -19.57
N SER A 308 26.41 -31.48 -18.33
CA SER A 308 27.39 -30.48 -17.88
C SER A 308 28.77 -31.06 -17.53
N GLN A 309 28.92 -32.39 -17.50
CA GLN A 309 30.18 -33.09 -17.25
C GLN A 309 30.86 -33.61 -18.53
N LEU A 310 30.25 -33.36 -19.69
CA LEU A 310 30.79 -33.62 -21.04
C LEU A 310 31.24 -32.31 -21.68
#